data_AF-M0NKI7-F1
#
_entry.id   AF-M0NKI7-F1
#
_cell.length_a   1.000
_cell.length_b   1.000
_cell.length_c   1.000
_cell.angle_alpha   90.00
_cell.angle_beta   90.00
_cell.angle_gamma   90.00
#
_symmetry.space_group_name_H-M   'P 1'
#
loop_
_entity.id
_entity.type
_entity.pdbx_description
1 polymer ?
#
loop_
_entity_poly.entity_id
_entity_poly.type
_entity_poly.pdbx_seq_one_letter_code
_entity_poly.pdbx_strand_id
1 'polypeptide(L)'
;MATDDAKEWLTAIKGVGPKTASVVLNFHFGKPTMAVDTHVERVSKRFGLVPESASNQAAHDALDDLVPDELIYPLHVLLIRHGRERCSARGADCDNPVCAAYCDCEYCS
;
A
#
# COMPACT_ATOMS: atom_id res chain seq x y z
N MET A 1 24.05 -5.10 -0.26
CA MET A 1 23.49 -3.74 -0.15
C MET A 1 22.23 -3.83 0.69
N ALA A 2 22.13 -3.01 1.74
CA ALA A 2 20.89 -2.93 2.52
C ALA A 2 19.76 -2.36 1.65
N THR A 3 18.51 -2.58 2.06
CA THR A 3 17.34 -2.09 1.31
C THR A 3 17.36 -0.56 1.20
N ASP A 4 17.73 0.11 2.29
CA ASP A 4 17.78 1.58 2.36
C ASP A 4 18.88 2.15 1.47
N ASP A 5 20.09 1.60 1.52
CA ASP A 5 21.20 1.98 0.63
C ASP A 5 20.79 1.85 -0.86
N ALA A 6 20.07 0.77 -1.20
CA ALA A 6 19.61 0.53 -2.56
C ALA A 6 18.51 1.51 -2.98
N LYS A 7 17.62 1.88 -2.04
CA LYS A 7 16.56 2.87 -2.25
C LYS A 7 17.14 4.27 -2.46
N GLU A 8 18.14 4.66 -1.67
CA GLU A 8 18.88 5.91 -1.87
C GLU A 8 19.57 5.96 -3.22
N TRP A 9 20.29 4.87 -3.57
CA TRP A 9 20.98 4.78 -4.86
C TRP A 9 20.01 4.88 -6.06
N LEU A 10 18.89 4.16 -6.02
CA LEU A 10 17.86 4.25 -7.07
C LEU A 10 17.27 5.65 -7.18
N THR A 11 16.99 6.31 -6.06
CA THR A 11 16.39 7.65 -6.03
C THR A 11 17.37 8.74 -6.53
N ALA A 12 18.67 8.47 -6.53
CA ALA A 12 19.66 9.37 -7.13
C ALA A 12 19.61 9.39 -8.69
N ILE A 13 18.94 8.42 -9.32
CA ILE A 13 18.79 8.36 -10.78
C ILE A 13 17.73 9.38 -11.21
N LYS A 14 18.09 10.29 -12.13
CA LYS A 14 17.18 11.30 -12.66
C LYS A 14 15.91 10.64 -13.24
N GLY A 15 14.75 10.96 -12.65
CA GLY A 15 13.45 10.42 -13.06
C GLY A 15 12.95 9.25 -12.21
N VAL A 16 13.75 8.75 -11.26
CA VAL A 16 13.36 7.73 -10.30
C VAL A 16 13.02 8.38 -8.97
N GLY A 17 11.73 8.44 -8.64
CA GLY A 17 11.28 8.88 -7.32
C GLY A 17 11.20 7.72 -6.31
N PRO A 18 10.94 8.03 -5.02
CA PRO A 18 10.86 7.02 -3.95
C PRO A 18 9.88 5.87 -4.25
N LYS A 19 8.76 6.18 -4.91
CA LYS A 19 7.79 5.19 -5.37
C LYS A 19 8.39 4.22 -6.38
N THR A 20 9.02 4.75 -7.43
CA THR A 20 9.63 3.93 -8.50
C THR A 20 10.75 3.06 -7.94
N ALA A 21 11.58 3.60 -7.04
CA ALA A 21 12.61 2.85 -6.35
C ALA A 21 12.02 1.66 -5.57
N SER A 22 10.98 1.90 -4.77
CA SER A 22 10.32 0.86 -3.97
C SER A 22 9.68 -0.23 -4.85
N VAL A 23 9.07 0.15 -5.98
CA VAL A 23 8.54 -0.82 -6.96
C VAL A 23 9.65 -1.69 -7.54
N VAL A 24 10.78 -1.10 -7.96
CA VAL A 24 11.91 -1.87 -8.50
C VAL A 24 12.49 -2.83 -7.45
N LEU A 25 12.67 -2.36 -6.22
CA LEU A 25 13.18 -3.15 -5.11
C LEU A 25 12.25 -4.33 -4.77
N ASN A 26 10.94 -4.08 -4.65
CA ASN A 26 9.96 -5.11 -4.36
C ASN A 26 9.85 -6.14 -5.50
N PHE A 27 9.53 -5.69 -6.71
CA PHE A 27 9.17 -6.60 -7.80
C PHE A 27 10.36 -7.28 -8.47
N HIS A 28 11.54 -6.66 -8.52
CA HIS A 28 12.70 -7.21 -9.23
C HIS A 28 13.76 -7.80 -8.30
N PHE A 29 13.95 -7.20 -7.12
CA PHE A 29 15.01 -7.61 -6.20
C PHE A 29 14.52 -8.38 -4.98
N GLY A 30 13.21 -8.65 -4.87
CA GLY A 30 12.61 -9.36 -3.74
C GLY A 30 12.85 -8.67 -2.41
N LYS A 31 13.02 -7.34 -2.43
CA LYS A 31 13.23 -6.52 -1.24
C LYS A 31 11.86 -6.09 -0.72
N PRO A 32 11.43 -6.60 0.44
CA PRO A 32 10.08 -6.40 0.95
C PRO A 32 9.90 -4.92 1.29
N THR A 33 9.27 -4.18 0.39
CA THR A 33 8.97 -2.75 0.55
C THR A 33 7.55 -2.52 0.05
N MET A 34 6.65 -2.11 0.94
CA MET A 34 5.26 -1.82 0.65
C MET A 34 5.18 -0.59 -0.26
N ALA A 35 4.91 -0.83 -1.54
CA ALA A 35 4.57 0.23 -2.46
C ALA A 35 3.12 0.69 -2.20
N VAL A 36 2.95 1.84 -1.56
CA VAL A 36 1.64 2.46 -1.35
C VAL A 36 1.28 3.33 -2.56
N ASP A 37 0.37 2.84 -3.40
CA ASP A 37 -0.28 3.64 -4.43
C ASP A 37 -1.63 4.21 -3.94
N THR A 38 -2.38 4.88 -4.82
CA THR A 38 -3.66 5.48 -4.44
C THR A 38 -4.74 4.46 -4.05
N HIS A 39 -4.64 3.20 -4.51
CA HIS A 39 -5.53 2.12 -4.08
C HIS A 39 -5.11 1.59 -2.72
N VAL A 40 -3.83 1.27 -2.54
CA VAL A 40 -3.28 0.79 -1.28
C VAL A 40 -3.51 1.81 -0.17
N GLU A 41 -3.24 3.10 -0.41
CA GLU A 41 -3.46 4.16 0.58
C GLU A 41 -4.93 4.23 1.01
N ARG A 42 -5.85 4.28 0.03
CA ARG A 42 -7.28 4.41 0.32
C ARG A 42 -7.83 3.20 1.06
N VAL A 43 -7.49 1.99 0.60
CA VAL A 43 -7.98 0.76 1.24
C VAL A 43 -7.37 0.63 2.64
N SER A 44 -6.09 0.93 2.82
CA SER A 44 -5.42 0.85 4.13
C SER A 44 -6.04 1.82 5.14
N LYS A 45 -6.41 3.03 4.72
CA LYS A 45 -7.12 3.99 5.57
C LYS A 45 -8.53 3.50 5.93
N ARG A 46 -9.30 3.03 4.94
CA ARG A 46 -10.67 2.53 5.13
C ARG A 46 -10.77 1.22 5.89
N PHE A 47 -9.68 0.46 5.95
CA PHE A 47 -9.59 -0.79 6.71
C PHE A 47 -8.92 -0.58 8.09
N GLY A 48 -8.62 0.67 8.46
CA GLY A 48 -7.97 0.97 9.74
C GLY A 48 -6.54 0.44 9.87
N LEU A 49 -5.88 0.05 8.78
CA LEU A 49 -4.47 -0.38 8.80
C LEU A 49 -3.53 0.81 9.09
N VAL A 50 -3.93 2.00 8.67
CA VAL A 50 -3.25 3.27 8.96
C VAL A 50 -4.30 4.33 9.31
N PRO A 51 -3.94 5.36 10.11
CA PRO A 51 -4.87 6.45 10.42
C PRO A 51 -5.42 7.13 9.16
N GLU A 52 -6.69 7.53 9.16
CA GLU A 52 -7.29 8.25 8.02
C GLU A 52 -6.54 9.55 7.69
N SER A 53 -6.03 10.23 8.72
CA SER A 53 -5.23 11.45 8.60
C SER A 53 -3.78 11.22 8.17
N ALA A 54 -3.32 9.97 8.00
CA ALA A 54 -1.94 9.67 7.64
C ALA A 54 -1.59 10.32 6.29
N SER A 55 -0.42 10.93 6.20
CA SER A 55 0.15 11.32 4.91
C SER A 55 0.53 10.07 4.11
N ASN A 56 0.72 10.21 2.80
CA ASN A 56 1.15 9.09 1.95
C ASN A 56 2.48 8.47 2.46
N GLN A 57 3.44 9.30 2.87
CA GLN A 57 4.70 8.81 3.46
C GLN A 57 4.47 8.09 4.80
N ALA A 58 3.64 8.65 5.70
CA ALA A 58 3.35 8.00 6.97
C ALA A 58 2.63 6.65 6.77
N ALA A 59 1.80 6.50 5.73
CA ALA A 59 1.18 5.23 5.39
C ALA A 59 2.20 4.22 4.86
N HIS A 60 3.19 4.66 4.06
CA HIS A 60 4.31 3.80 3.64
C HIS A 60 5.08 3.26 4.84
N ASP A 61 5.56 4.15 5.71
CA ASP A 61 6.38 3.78 6.86
C ASP A 61 5.60 2.85 7.80
N ALA A 62 4.35 3.17 8.09
CA ALA A 62 3.50 2.34 8.96
C ALA A 62 3.21 0.95 8.38
N LEU A 63 2.99 0.83 7.07
CA LEU A 63 2.72 -0.47 6.45
C LEU A 63 3.99 -1.30 6.27
N ASP A 64 5.15 -0.67 6.03
CA ASP A 64 6.45 -1.35 6.03
C ASP A 64 6.75 -1.94 7.42
N ASP A 65 6.47 -1.20 8.49
CA ASP A 65 6.69 -1.67 9.86
C ASP A 65 5.66 -2.71 10.33
N LEU A 66 4.40 -2.60 9.90
CA LEU A 66 3.29 -3.44 10.37
C LEU A 66 3.25 -4.81 9.69
N VAL A 67 3.61 -4.88 8.40
CA VAL A 67 3.37 -6.06 7.58
C VAL A 67 4.62 -6.95 7.54
N PRO A 68 4.53 -8.23 7.94
CA PRO A 68 5.64 -9.16 7.83
C PRO A 68 6.18 -9.23 6.38
N ASP A 69 7.50 -9.29 6.23
CA ASP A 69 8.20 -9.26 4.94
C ASP A 69 7.60 -10.25 3.91
N GLU A 70 7.29 -11.47 4.34
CA GLU A 70 6.69 -12.52 3.50
C GLU A 70 5.26 -12.21 3.03
N LEU A 71 4.57 -11.29 3.70
CA LEU A 71 3.21 -10.86 3.40
C LEU A 71 3.14 -9.56 2.62
N ILE A 72 4.23 -8.78 2.50
CA ILE A 72 4.21 -7.48 1.82
C ILE A 72 3.72 -7.61 0.37
N TYR A 73 4.32 -8.50 -0.41
CA TYR A 73 3.93 -8.71 -1.80
C TYR A 73 2.48 -9.19 -1.97
N PRO A 74 2.03 -10.30 -1.33
CA PRO A 74 0.66 -10.77 -1.50
C PRO A 74 -0.36 -9.76 -0.98
N LEU A 75 -0.10 -9.08 0.14
CA LEU A 75 -1.00 -8.04 0.65
C LEU A 75 -1.10 -6.87 -0.31
N HIS A 76 0.02 -6.37 -0.84
CA HIS A 76 0.04 -5.30 -1.83
C HIS A 76 -0.85 -5.61 -3.05
N VAL A 77 -0.72 -6.82 -3.60
CA VAL A 77 -1.54 -7.27 -4.75
C VAL A 77 -3.03 -7.33 -4.37
N LEU A 78 -3.37 -7.86 -3.20
CA LEU A 78 -4.75 -7.94 -2.72
C LEU A 78 -5.38 -6.56 -2.51
N LEU A 79 -4.63 -5.62 -1.92
CA LEU A 79 -5.10 -4.25 -1.70
C LEU A 79 -5.34 -3.50 -3.02
N ILE A 80 -4.44 -3.63 -3.99
CA ILE A 80 -4.64 -3.05 -5.33
C ILE A 80 -5.88 -3.65 -5.99
N ARG A 81 -6.01 -4.98 -5.99
CA ARG A 81 -7.12 -5.67 -6.62
C ARG A 81 -8.45 -5.25 -6.00
N HIS A 82 -8.55 -5.28 -4.69
CA HIS A 82 -9.75 -4.85 -3.97
C HIS A 82 -10.07 -3.36 -4.21
N GLY A 83 -9.04 -2.50 -4.17
CA GLY A 83 -9.17 -1.07 -4.44
C GLY A 83 -9.56 -0.73 -5.87
N ARG A 84 -9.38 -1.63 -6.83
CA ARG A 84 -9.81 -1.48 -8.22
C ARG A 84 -11.20 -2.05 -8.47
N GLU A 85 -11.48 -3.24 -7.93
CA GLU A 85 -12.70 -3.99 -8.23
C GLU A 85 -13.89 -3.56 -7.35
N ARG A 86 -13.66 -3.11 -6.11
CA ARG A 86 -14.72 -2.87 -5.11
C ARG A 86 -14.60 -1.50 -4.44
N CYS A 87 -13.42 -1.17 -3.94
CA CYS A 87 -13.19 0.01 -3.11
C CYS A 87 -12.75 1.22 -3.95
N SER A 88 -13.63 1.69 -4.84
CA SER A 88 -13.43 2.86 -5.67
C SER A 88 -13.34 4.15 -4.83
N ALA A 89 -12.81 5.24 -5.40
CA ALA A 89 -12.70 6.51 -4.70
C ALA A 89 -14.06 7.16 -4.40
N ARG A 90 -15.07 6.90 -5.24
CA ARG A 90 -16.44 7.42 -5.12
C ARG A 90 -17.42 6.29 -5.41
N GLY A 91 -18.36 6.04 -4.51
CA GLY A 91 -19.32 4.95 -4.64
C GLY A 91 -18.65 3.58 -4.52
N ALA A 92 -17.98 3.33 -3.39
CA ALA A 92 -17.39 2.02 -3.13
C ALA A 92 -18.47 0.96 -2.93
N ASP A 93 -18.25 -0.23 -3.46
CA ASP A 93 -19.09 -1.40 -3.22
C ASP A 93 -18.64 -2.10 -1.93
N CYS A 94 -19.27 -1.71 -0.81
CA CYS A 94 -18.98 -2.28 0.51
C CYS A 94 -19.85 -3.50 0.85
N ASP A 95 -20.81 -3.88 0.01
CA ASP A 95 -21.66 -5.07 0.22
C ASP A 95 -20.90 -6.35 -0.18
N ASN A 96 -19.85 -6.65 0.57
CA ASN A 96 -19.04 -7.84 0.36
C ASN A 96 -18.39 -8.34 1.67
N PRO A 97 -18.04 -9.65 1.75
CA PRO A 97 -17.51 -10.24 2.97
C PRO A 97 -16.20 -9.62 3.49
N VAL A 98 -15.37 -9.04 2.61
CA VAL A 98 -14.11 -8.40 3.01
C VAL A 98 -14.42 -7.10 3.76
N CYS A 99 -15.31 -6.28 3.20
CA CYS A 99 -15.73 -5.04 3.84
C CYS A 99 -16.50 -5.29 5.14
N ALA A 100 -17.36 -6.32 5.19
CA ALA A 100 -18.07 -6.69 6.42
C ALA A 100 -17.13 -7.08 7.59
N ALA A 101 -15.92 -7.57 7.28
CA ALA A 101 -14.95 -7.97 8.29
C ALA A 101 -13.96 -6.85 8.66
N TYR A 102 -13.60 -5.99 7.71
CA TYR A 102 -12.43 -5.14 7.85
C TYR A 102 -12.65 -3.65 7.56
N CYS A 103 -13.82 -3.23 7.09
CA CYS A 103 -14.03 -1.87 6.59
C CYS A 103 -15.00 -1.07 7.46
N ASP A 104 -14.68 0.20 7.71
CA ASP A 104 -15.49 1.13 8.51
C ASP A 104 -15.75 2.48 7.80
N CYS A 105 -15.57 2.52 6.47
CA CYS A 105 -15.73 3.75 5.69
C CYS A 105 -17.19 4.19 5.50
N GLU A 106 -17.37 5.43 5.04
CA GLU A 106 -18.67 6.08 4.80
C GLU A 106 -19.67 5.33 3.89
N TYR A 107 -19.21 4.34 3.12
CA TYR A 107 -20.06 3.53 2.24
C TYR A 107 -20.55 2.23 2.89
N CYS A 108 -20.08 1.91 4.10
CA CYS A 108 -20.55 0.74 4.85
C CYS A 108 -21.92 1.06 5.46
N SER A 109 -22.93 0.24 5.14
CA SER A 109 -24.29 0.34 5.65
C SER A 109 -24.50 -0.45 6.93
#